data_AF-A0A957UJF4-F1
#
_entry.id   AF-A0A957UJF4-F1
#
_cell.length_a   1.000
_cell.length_b   1.000
_cell.length_c   1.000
_cell.angle_alpha   90.00
_cell.angle_beta   90.00
_cell.angle_gamma   90.00
#
_symmetry.space_group_name_H-M   'P 1'
#
loop_
_entity.id
_entity.type
_entity.pdbx_description
1 polymer ?
#
loop_
_entity_poly.entity_id
_entity_poly.type
_entity_poly.pdbx_seq_one_letter_code
_entity_poly.pdbx_strand_id
1 'polypeptide(L)' 'MNPVIFEFGPFALHWYGLFIVGGAVIAAWLGSLYAAKAGEDPDHVWNILAVALIFGIIGARLYHV' A
#
# COMPACT_ATOMS: atom_id res chain seq x y z
N MET A 1 19.54 15.79 2.95
CA MET A 1 18.26 15.24 3.42
C MET A 1 18.35 13.73 3.23
N ASN A 2 18.42 12.95 4.32
CA ASN A 2 18.56 11.50 4.21
C ASN A 2 17.25 10.90 3.68
N PRO A 3 17.26 10.23 2.50
CA PRO A 3 16.06 9.66 1.90
C PRO A 3 15.61 8.37 2.59
N VAL A 4 16.42 7.84 3.52
CA VAL A 4 16.21 6.58 4.22
C VAL A 4 15.84 6.83 5.68
N ILE A 5 14.71 6.24 6.11
CA ILE A 5 14.19 6.34 7.48
C ILE A 5 14.85 5.28 8.37
N PHE A 6 14.96 4.05 7.85
CA PHE A 6 15.47 2.89 8.57
C PHE A 6 16.17 1.97 7.57
N GLU A 7 17.44 1.64 7.85
CA GLU A 7 18.16 0.58 7.12
C GLU A 7 18.28 -0.62 8.05
N PHE A 8 17.65 -1.73 7.67
CA PHE A 8 17.83 -3.01 8.33
C PHE A 8 18.52 -3.96 7.34
N GLY A 9 19.86 -3.89 7.30
CA GLY A 9 20.68 -4.65 6.36
C GLY A 9 20.38 -4.29 4.90
N PRO A 10 19.99 -5.24 4.02
CA PRO A 10 19.69 -4.96 2.61
C PRO A 10 18.36 -4.24 2.37
N PHE A 11 17.55 -4.03 3.41
CA PHE A 11 16.26 -3.34 3.30
C PHE A 11 16.38 -1.89 3.77
N ALA A 12 16.42 -0.98 2.79
CA ALA A 12 16.35 0.46 3.01
C ALA A 12 14.90 0.93 2.91
N LEU A 13 14.29 1.27 4.05
CA LEU A 13 12.95 1.87 4.08
C LEU A 13 13.06 3.37 3.79
N HIS A 14 12.59 3.76 2.63
CA HIS A 14 12.61 5.16 2.19
C HIS A 14 11.32 5.89 2.58
N TRP A 15 11.41 7.23 2.72
CA TRP A 15 10.24 8.08 3.02
C TRP A 15 9.12 7.92 2.00
N TYR A 16 9.43 7.78 0.70
CA TYR A 16 8.40 7.57 -0.32
C TYR A 16 7.65 6.26 -0.11
N GLY A 17 8.34 5.19 0.31
CA GLY A 17 7.73 3.89 0.60
C GLY A 17 6.77 3.97 1.79
N LEU A 18 7.17 4.69 2.84
CA LEU A 18 6.32 4.94 4.00
C LEU A 18 5.02 5.66 3.60
N PHE A 19 5.11 6.72 2.79
CA PHE A 19 3.93 7.47 2.34
C PHE A 19 3.05 6.65 1.40
N ILE A 20 3.62 5.83 0.51
CA ILE A 20 2.86 4.96 -0.39
C ILE A 20 2.08 3.91 0.42
N VAL A 21 2.75 3.18 1.31
CA VAL A 21 2.11 2.14 2.13
C VAL A 21 1.11 2.76 3.10
N GLY A 22 1.49 3.85 3.77
CA GLY A 22 0.59 4.57 4.68
C GLY A 22 -0.67 5.09 3.97
N GLY A 23 -0.52 5.70 2.79
CA GLY A 23 -1.64 6.15 1.98
C GLY A 23 -2.55 5.01 1.52
N ALA A 24 -1.96 3.89 1.08
CA ALA A 24 -2.69 2.70 0.66
C ALA A 24 -3.50 2.10 1.82
N VAL A 25 -2.92 1.99 3.01
CA VAL A 25 -3.61 1.49 4.22
C VAL A 25 -4.75 2.43 4.62
N ILE A 26 -4.54 3.74 4.63
CA ILE A 26 -5.59 4.72 4.94
C ILE A 26 -6.73 4.65 3.91
N ALA A 27 -6.41 4.49 2.63
CA ALA A 27 -7.40 4.35 1.57
C ALA A 27 -8.25 3.08 1.75
N ALA A 28 -7.63 1.93 2.05
CA ALA A 28 -8.37 0.70 2.35
C ALA A 28 -9.21 0.82 3.62
N TRP A 29 -8.68 1.46 4.67
CA TRP A 29 -9.42 1.68 5.90
C TRP A 29 -10.66 2.54 5.69
N LEU A 30 -10.53 3.65 4.94
CA LEU A 30 -11.67 4.49 4.60
C LEU A 30 -12.66 3.73 3.70
N GLY A 31 -12.15 3.02 2.70
CA GLY A 31 -12.97 2.20 1.80
C GLY A 31 -13.76 1.13 2.54
N SER A 32 -13.14 0.44 3.50
CA SER A 32 -13.78 -0.60 4.30
C SER A 32 -14.86 -0.01 5.23
N LEU A 33 -14.65 1.19 5.77
CA LEU A 33 -15.66 1.97 6.50
C LEU A 33 -16.85 2.38 5.62
N TYR A 34 -16.59 2.80 4.38
CA TYR A 34 -17.66 3.13 3.43
C TYR A 34 -18.43 1.88 2.98
N ALA A 35 -17.73 0.78 2.71
CA ALA A 35 -18.32 -0.51 2.38
C ALA A 35 -19.22 -1.02 3.52
N ALA A 36 -18.71 -1.02 4.75
CA ALA A 36 -19.49 -1.37 5.94
C ALA A 36 -20.75 -0.51 6.09
N LYS A 37 -20.65 0.80 5.83
CA LYS A 37 -21.81 1.72 5.86
C LYS A 37 -22.81 1.48 4.72
N ALA A 38 -22.35 0.98 3.57
CA ALA A 38 -23.18 0.62 2.43
C ALA A 38 -23.83 -0.77 2.58
N GLY A 39 -23.47 -1.55 3.61
CA GLY A 39 -23.89 -2.95 3.79
C GLY A 39 -23.10 -3.94 2.93
N GLU A 40 -22.00 -3.49 2.32
CA GLU A 40 -21.05 -4.29 1.56
C GLU A 40 -20.01 -4.92 2.48
N ASP A 41 -19.43 -6.03 2.04
CA ASP A 41 -18.39 -6.73 2.81
C ASP A 41 -17.08 -5.90 2.82
N PRO A 42 -16.63 -5.41 4.00
CA PRO A 42 -15.39 -4.64 4.11
C PRO A 42 -14.15 -5.42 3.67
N ASP A 43 -14.20 -6.76 3.71
CA ASP A 43 -13.11 -7.63 3.28
C ASP A 43 -12.82 -7.49 1.79
N HIS A 44 -13.82 -7.12 0.99
CA HIS A 44 -13.64 -6.91 -0.43
C HIS A 44 -12.63 -5.78 -0.73
N VAL A 45 -12.63 -4.72 0.09
CA VAL A 45 -11.71 -3.58 -0.04
C VAL A 45 -10.29 -4.00 0.31
N TRP A 46 -10.11 -4.80 1.35
CA TRP A 46 -8.81 -5.35 1.72
C TRP A 46 -8.27 -6.32 0.68
N ASN A 47 -9.15 -7.12 0.06
CA ASN A 47 -8.77 -8.02 -1.02
C ASN A 47 -8.29 -7.25 -2.26
N ILE A 48 -9.01 -6.19 -2.64
CA ILE A 48 -8.60 -5.29 -3.72
C ILE A 48 -7.26 -4.61 -3.38
N LEU A 49 -7.05 -4.16 -2.14
CA LEU A 49 -5.78 -3.58 -1.70
C LEU A 49 -4.63 -4.58 -1.87
N ALA A 50 -4.81 -5.84 -1.45
CA ALA A 50 -3.81 -6.89 -1.58
C ALA A 50 -3.44 -7.14 -3.06
N VAL A 51 -4.44 -7.24 -3.93
CA VAL A 51 -4.23 -7.38 -5.38
C VAL A 51 -3.51 -6.14 -5.95
N ALA A 52 -3.94 -4.93 -5.58
CA ALA A 52 -3.32 -3.69 -6.01
C ALA A 52 -1.85 -3.58 -5.58
N LEU A 53 -1.49 -4.05 -4.38
CA LEU A 53 -0.11 -4.12 -3.91
C LEU A 53 0.73 -5.08 -4.76
N ILE A 54 0.19 -6.26 -5.08
CA ILE A 54 0.87 -7.23 -5.97
C ILE A 54 1.11 -6.62 -7.35
N PHE A 55 0.09 -6.02 -7.96
CA PHE A 55 0.24 -5.34 -9.25
C PHE A 55 1.18 -4.14 -9.17
N GLY A 56 1.20 -3.40 -8.05
CA GLY A 56 2.13 -2.30 -7.82
C GLY A 56 3.59 -2.76 -7.77
N ILE A 57 3.86 -3.90 -7.12
CA ILE A 57 5.20 -4.51 -7.08
C ILE A 57 5.62 -4.97 -8.48
N ILE A 58 4.71 -5.61 -9.22
CA ILE A 58 4.96 -6.07 -10.60
C ILE A 58 5.20 -4.85 -11.52
N GLY A 59 4.40 -3.80 -11.41
CA GLY A 59 4.53 -2.57 -12.18
C GLY A 59 5.83 -1.83 -11.87
N ALA A 60 6.23 -1.76 -10.60
CA ALA A 60 7.53 -1.20 -10.20
C ALA A 60 8.69 -1.98 -10.82
N ARG A 61 8.59 -3.32 -10.90
CA ARG A 61 9.57 -4.16 -11.58
C ARG A 61 9.60 -3.96 -13.10
N LEU A 62 8.44 -3.79 -13.73
CA LEU A 62 8.32 -3.49 -15.17
C LEU A 62 8.85 -2.12 -15.54
N TYR A 63 8.63 -1.10 -14.70
CA TYR A 63 9.14 0.26 -14.92
C TYR A 63 10.67 0.34 -14.79
N HIS A 64 11.25 -0.57 -14.00
CA HIS A 64 12.69 -0.63 -13.74
C HIS A 64 13.44 -1.61 -14.67
N VAL A 65 12.73 -2.25 -15.61
CA VAL A 65 13.26 -3.09 -16.70
C VAL A 65 13.41 -2.24 -17.96
#